data_AF-A0A444UYD2-F1
#
_entry.id   AF-A0A444UYD2-F1
#
_cell.length_a   1.000
_cell.length_b   1.000
_cell.length_c   1.000
_cell.angle_alpha   90.00
_cell.angle_beta   90.00
_cell.angle_gamma   90.00
#
_symmetry.space_group_name_H-M   'P 1'
#
loop_
_entity.id
_entity.type
_entity.pdbx_description
1 polymer ?
#
loop_
_entity_poly.entity_id
_entity_poly.type
_entity_poly.pdbx_seq_one_letter_code
_entity_poly.pdbx_strand_id
1 'polypeptide(L)'
;MKVNTRIRGCLSITSPEFAAIYPLDPALPIGASLTATCTVSSELGLEARTLYWTLNSKRLPSENYTVLNRTALTVSLQRLNGSRQQSGDNLVCHSADGHILAGSCVYVGMPPEKPVNLSCWSRNTKDLTCRWMPGGNGESFLRTKYTLKYKLRWYGHEKECEDYNLGEPYSCYIPRDLALFTPYEIWVEASNQLGAAGSDVTILDVLDVASLIHRARATGERALTLSPPRLWKQGQTAVKFTAIVQADSGTVDSAATSLMKTACIVTPLLVTV
;
A
#
# COMPACT_ATOMS: atom_id res chain seq x y z
N MET A 1 4.45 -13.71 -41.95
CA MET A 1 3.78 -13.93 -40.65
C MET A 1 3.64 -12.58 -39.94
N LYS A 2 2.41 -12.04 -39.83
CA LYS A 2 2.17 -10.83 -39.04
C LYS A 2 2.23 -11.22 -37.57
N VAL A 3 3.32 -10.85 -36.89
CA VAL A 3 3.41 -10.97 -35.43
C VAL A 3 2.40 -9.98 -34.85
N ASN A 4 1.27 -10.50 -34.38
CA ASN A 4 0.24 -9.73 -33.70
C ASN A 4 0.68 -9.53 -32.25
N THR A 5 1.68 -8.69 -32.03
CA THR A 5 2.13 -8.26 -30.69
C THR A 5 1.09 -7.30 -30.12
N ARG A 6 0.01 -7.85 -29.56
CA ARG A 6 -0.73 -7.11 -28.52
C ARG A 6 0.22 -6.94 -27.34
N ILE A 7 0.93 -5.81 -27.28
CA ILE A 7 1.72 -5.44 -26.11
C ILE A 7 0.73 -5.39 -24.93
N ARG A 8 0.79 -6.36 -24.02
CA ARG A 8 -0.12 -6.46 -22.86
C ARG A 8 0.30 -5.56 -21.69
N GLY A 9 1.17 -4.59 -21.94
CA GLY A 9 1.58 -3.58 -20.97
C GLY A 9 2.33 -2.45 -21.65
N CYS A 10 2.66 -1.40 -20.90
CA CYS A 10 3.53 -0.38 -21.45
C CYS A 10 4.99 -0.87 -21.54
N LEU A 11 5.69 -0.42 -22.58
CA LEU A 11 7.12 -0.69 -22.77
C LEU A 11 7.85 0.60 -23.17
N SER A 12 8.85 0.95 -22.39
CA SER A 12 9.77 2.04 -22.69
C SER A 12 10.74 1.60 -23.78
N ILE A 13 10.83 2.39 -24.85
CA ILE A 13 11.68 2.11 -26.02
C ILE A 13 12.51 3.37 -26.25
N THR A 14 13.82 3.27 -26.02
CA THR A 14 14.74 4.37 -26.31
C THR A 14 16.02 3.81 -26.89
N SER A 15 16.53 4.46 -27.94
CA SER A 15 17.88 4.22 -28.44
C SER A 15 18.54 5.59 -28.60
N PRO A 16 19.41 6.01 -27.66
CA PRO A 16 20.04 7.33 -27.70
C PRO A 16 20.77 7.63 -29.02
N GLU A 17 21.23 6.59 -29.71
CA GLU A 17 21.91 6.69 -31.00
C GLU A 17 20.96 7.00 -32.17
N PHE A 18 19.68 6.64 -32.05
CA PHE A 18 18.70 6.76 -33.15
C PHE A 18 17.51 7.67 -32.80
N ALA A 19 16.85 7.43 -31.67
CA ALA A 19 15.73 8.23 -31.20
C ALA A 19 15.51 8.07 -29.70
N ALA A 20 15.21 9.18 -29.02
CA ALA A 20 14.95 9.21 -27.59
C ALA A 20 13.74 10.07 -27.24
N ILE A 21 13.08 9.74 -26.13
CA ILE A 21 12.00 10.53 -25.53
C ILE A 21 12.46 11.05 -24.17
N TYR A 22 12.13 12.31 -23.89
CA TYR A 22 12.30 12.93 -22.58
C TYR A 22 11.01 13.65 -22.14
N PRO A 23 10.59 13.55 -20.86
CA PRO A 23 11.14 12.67 -19.82
C PRO A 23 10.84 11.19 -20.10
N LEU A 24 11.72 10.30 -19.64
CA LEU A 24 11.50 8.86 -19.68
C LEU A 24 10.77 8.43 -18.39
N ASP A 25 9.63 7.81 -18.61
CA ASP A 25 8.77 7.14 -17.64
C ASP A 25 8.26 8.03 -16.51
N PRO A 26 7.65 9.19 -16.83
CA PRO A 26 7.25 10.16 -15.81
C PRO A 26 6.05 9.67 -14.99
N ALA A 27 6.11 9.93 -13.68
CA ALA A 27 4.98 9.81 -12.77
C ALA A 27 4.36 11.19 -12.48
N LEU A 28 3.05 11.32 -12.66
CA LEU A 28 2.33 12.59 -12.55
C LEU A 28 1.02 12.44 -11.77
N PRO A 29 0.59 13.48 -11.03
CA PRO A 29 -0.74 13.47 -10.42
C PRO A 29 -1.83 13.66 -11.48
N ILE A 30 -3.03 13.15 -11.21
CA ILE A 30 -4.21 13.40 -12.05
C ILE A 30 -4.45 14.91 -12.21
N GLY A 31 -4.79 15.34 -13.42
CA GLY A 31 -5.01 16.74 -13.77
C GLY A 31 -3.72 17.50 -14.12
N ALA A 32 -2.55 16.89 -13.93
CA ALA A 32 -1.28 17.48 -14.37
C ALA A 32 -1.15 17.56 -15.89
N SER A 33 -0.10 18.27 -16.31
CA SER A 33 0.28 18.44 -17.70
C SER A 33 1.65 17.82 -17.94
N LEU A 34 1.85 17.27 -19.14
CA LEU A 34 3.10 16.66 -19.57
C LEU A 34 3.56 17.30 -20.87
N THR A 35 4.80 17.74 -20.89
CA THR A 35 5.49 18.10 -22.12
C THR A 35 6.57 17.05 -22.36
N ALA A 36 6.47 16.36 -23.50
CA ALA A 36 7.43 15.33 -23.88
C ALA A 36 8.06 15.67 -25.23
N THR A 37 9.35 15.38 -25.37
CA THR A 37 10.13 15.68 -26.58
C THR A 37 10.70 14.40 -27.14
N CYS A 38 10.54 14.21 -28.45
CA CYS A 38 11.13 13.14 -29.22
C CYS A 38 12.25 13.74 -30.06
N THR A 39 13.46 13.26 -29.83
CA THR A 39 14.66 13.68 -30.55
C THR A 39 15.14 12.52 -31.41
N VAL A 40 15.38 12.75 -32.70
CA VAL A 40 15.91 11.77 -33.65
C VAL A 40 17.33 12.12 -34.07
N SER A 41 18.16 11.12 -34.37
CA SER A 41 19.49 11.33 -34.93
C SER A 41 19.38 11.91 -36.35
N SER A 42 20.27 12.84 -36.69
CA SER A 42 20.38 13.38 -38.04
C SER A 42 20.74 12.32 -39.08
N GLU A 43 21.36 11.22 -38.66
CA GLU A 43 21.78 10.12 -39.54
C GLU A 43 20.60 9.36 -40.14
N LEU A 44 19.42 9.40 -39.50
CA LEU A 44 18.21 8.76 -40.00
C LEU A 44 17.56 9.53 -41.17
N GLY A 45 18.02 10.75 -41.47
CA GLY A 45 17.42 11.59 -42.52
C GLY A 45 15.96 11.98 -42.27
N LEU A 46 15.47 11.78 -41.03
CA LEU A 46 14.11 12.13 -40.62
C LEU A 46 14.03 13.60 -40.20
N GLU A 47 12.89 14.22 -40.45
CA GLU A 47 12.63 15.61 -40.05
C GLU A 47 11.52 15.67 -39.01
N ALA A 48 11.74 16.42 -37.94
CA ALA A 48 10.83 16.53 -36.80
C ALA A 48 9.39 16.87 -37.18
N ARG A 49 9.21 17.71 -38.21
CA ARG A 49 7.87 18.14 -38.69
C ARG A 49 7.01 17.02 -39.28
N THR A 50 7.63 15.91 -39.69
CA THR A 50 6.91 14.76 -40.28
C THR A 50 6.59 13.68 -39.24
N LEU A 51 7.20 13.77 -38.06
CA LEU A 51 6.95 12.87 -36.94
C LEU A 51 5.55 13.12 -36.35
N TYR A 52 5.05 12.13 -35.62
CA TYR A 52 3.82 12.28 -34.86
C TYR A 52 3.82 11.45 -33.59
N TRP A 53 2.91 11.78 -32.68
CA TRP A 53 2.77 11.11 -31.40
C TRP A 53 1.47 10.32 -31.31
N THR A 54 1.51 9.22 -30.57
CA THR A 54 0.33 8.49 -30.12
C THR A 54 0.35 8.32 -28.61
N LEU A 55 -0.82 8.44 -27.98
CA LEU A 55 -1.04 8.04 -26.58
C LEU A 55 -2.04 6.89 -26.56
N ASN A 56 -1.64 5.74 -26.01
CA ASN A 56 -2.47 4.51 -26.00
C ASN A 56 -3.03 4.17 -27.40
N SER A 57 -2.15 4.20 -28.39
CA SER A 57 -2.45 3.95 -29.82
C SER A 57 -3.36 4.98 -30.50
N LYS A 58 -3.82 6.01 -29.79
CA LYS A 58 -4.58 7.12 -30.39
C LYS A 58 -3.63 8.23 -30.83
N ARG A 59 -3.67 8.59 -32.11
CA ARG A 59 -2.88 9.72 -32.64
C ARG A 59 -3.28 11.02 -31.97
N LEU A 60 -2.28 11.76 -31.50
CA LEU A 60 -2.49 13.05 -30.86
C LEU A 60 -2.69 14.14 -31.91
N PRO A 61 -3.53 15.15 -31.66
CA PRO A 61 -3.76 16.25 -32.59
C PRO A 61 -2.49 17.08 -32.82
N SER A 62 -2.31 17.61 -34.02
CA SER A 62 -1.12 18.40 -34.39
C SER A 62 -1.04 19.74 -33.67
N GLU A 63 -2.16 20.26 -33.17
CA GLU A 63 -2.24 21.49 -32.37
C GLU A 63 -1.48 21.37 -31.04
N ASN A 64 -1.27 20.13 -30.58
CA ASN A 64 -0.52 19.86 -29.37
C ASN A 64 1.00 19.78 -29.63
N TYR A 65 1.44 19.89 -30.90
CA TYR A 65 2.83 19.73 -31.28
C TYR A 65 3.56 21.05 -31.40
N THR A 66 4.82 21.05 -31.00
CA THR A 66 5.76 22.16 -31.22
C THR A 66 7.05 21.61 -31.82
N VAL A 67 7.39 22.08 -33.02
CA VAL A 67 8.67 21.73 -33.67
C VAL A 67 9.75 22.60 -33.05
N LEU A 68 10.67 22.01 -32.27
CA LEU A 68 11.74 22.77 -31.62
C LEU A 68 12.89 23.08 -32.58
N ASN A 69 13.26 22.10 -33.40
CA ASN A 69 14.31 22.22 -34.41
C ASN A 69 14.10 21.15 -35.50
N ARG A 70 15.11 20.93 -36.37
CA ARG A 70 15.00 19.94 -37.46
C ARG A 70 14.82 18.50 -36.98
N THR A 71 15.29 18.14 -35.79
CA THR A 71 15.34 16.76 -35.28
C THR A 71 14.56 16.53 -34.00
N ALA A 72 13.90 17.55 -33.44
CA ALA A 72 13.15 17.47 -32.19
C ALA A 72 11.70 17.93 -32.35
N LEU A 73 10.76 17.02 -32.05
CA LEU A 73 9.32 17.28 -31.99
C LEU A 73 8.83 17.14 -30.55
N THR A 74 8.17 18.17 -30.05
CA THR A 74 7.57 18.19 -28.71
C THR A 74 6.06 18.04 -28.79
N VAL A 75 5.48 17.38 -27.79
CA VAL A 75 4.03 17.29 -27.57
C VAL A 75 3.68 17.80 -26.18
N SER A 76 2.63 18.62 -26.10
CA SER A 76 2.09 19.15 -24.84
C SER A 76 0.71 18.58 -24.55
N LEU A 77 0.59 17.84 -23.46
CA LEU A 77 -0.65 17.25 -22.96
C LEU A 77 -1.09 18.00 -21.70
N GLN A 78 -2.37 18.33 -21.61
CA GLN A 78 -2.93 19.08 -20.49
C GLN A 78 -4.05 18.28 -19.83
N ARG A 79 -4.19 18.40 -18.50
CA ARG A 79 -5.26 17.77 -17.72
C ARG A 79 -5.34 16.25 -17.94
N LEU A 80 -4.22 15.57 -17.69
CA LEU A 80 -4.13 14.12 -17.84
C LEU A 80 -5.09 13.40 -16.88
N ASN A 81 -5.75 12.36 -17.40
CA ASN A 81 -6.57 11.46 -16.60
C ASN A 81 -5.71 10.35 -15.99
N GLY A 82 -6.21 9.71 -14.93
CA GLY A 82 -5.55 8.56 -14.31
C GLY A 82 -5.33 7.41 -15.30
N SER A 83 -4.14 6.80 -15.24
CA SER A 83 -3.74 5.71 -16.11
C SER A 83 -4.61 4.49 -15.89
N ARG A 84 -5.23 3.99 -16.96
CA ARG A 84 -6.15 2.84 -16.86
C ARG A 84 -5.45 1.50 -16.73
N GLN A 85 -4.17 1.46 -17.09
CA GLN A 85 -3.35 0.27 -17.10
C GLN A 85 -2.32 0.39 -15.99
N GLN A 86 -2.19 -0.65 -15.14
CA GLN A 86 -1.20 -0.64 -14.07
C GLN A 86 0.24 -0.58 -14.58
N SER A 87 0.48 -1.01 -15.81
CA SER A 87 1.80 -0.90 -16.46
C SER A 87 2.10 0.50 -17.00
N GLY A 88 1.17 1.45 -16.91
CA GLY A 88 1.31 2.80 -17.45
C GLY A 88 0.67 2.99 -18.83
N ASP A 89 0.57 4.24 -19.26
CA ASP A 89 0.07 4.64 -20.57
C ASP A 89 1.20 4.74 -21.60
N ASN A 90 0.96 4.27 -22.82
CA ASN A 90 1.96 4.22 -23.89
C ASN A 90 2.03 5.56 -24.63
N LEU A 91 3.04 6.38 -24.36
CA LEU A 91 3.36 7.57 -25.15
C LEU A 91 4.46 7.24 -26.15
N VAL A 92 4.14 7.30 -27.44
CA VAL A 92 5.02 6.78 -28.51
C VAL A 92 5.20 7.81 -29.61
N CYS A 93 6.45 7.99 -30.03
CA CYS A 93 6.87 8.81 -31.16
C CYS A 93 7.06 7.93 -32.40
N HIS A 94 6.48 8.35 -33.52
CA HIS A 94 6.48 7.63 -34.78
C HIS A 94 7.05 8.47 -35.91
N SER A 95 7.68 7.81 -36.87
CA SER A 95 7.99 8.38 -38.19
C SER A 95 6.75 8.48 -39.06
N ALA A 96 6.82 9.26 -40.14
CA ALA A 96 5.68 9.51 -41.04
C ALA A 96 5.08 8.23 -41.67
N ASP A 97 5.90 7.20 -41.87
CA ASP A 97 5.52 5.89 -42.41
C ASP A 97 4.98 4.92 -41.34
N GLY A 98 5.00 5.31 -40.07
CA GLY A 98 4.40 4.58 -38.96
C GLY A 98 5.32 3.62 -38.21
N HIS A 99 6.64 3.70 -38.44
CA HIS A 99 7.59 2.99 -37.58
C HIS A 99 7.69 3.66 -36.20
N ILE A 100 7.79 2.83 -35.16
CA ILE A 100 8.02 3.28 -33.79
C ILE A 100 9.48 3.69 -33.65
N LEU A 101 9.72 4.96 -33.31
CA LEU A 101 11.06 5.50 -33.11
C LEU A 101 11.47 5.39 -31.65
N ALA A 102 10.59 5.80 -30.74
CA ALA A 102 10.79 5.74 -29.30
C ALA A 102 9.45 5.69 -28.56
N GLY A 103 9.44 5.18 -27.34
CA GLY A 103 8.26 5.07 -26.47
C GLY A 103 8.61 5.28 -24.99
N SER A 104 7.65 5.77 -24.22
CA SER A 104 7.75 5.95 -22.77
C SER A 104 6.43 5.61 -22.07
N CYS A 105 6.54 5.13 -20.84
CA CYS A 105 5.44 4.79 -19.96
C CYS A 105 5.07 5.94 -19.04
N VAL A 106 3.94 6.57 -19.32
CA VAL A 106 3.43 7.66 -18.49
C VAL A 106 2.54 7.07 -17.39
N TYR A 107 2.85 7.39 -16.14
CA TYR A 107 2.09 6.93 -14.97
C TYR A 107 1.32 8.09 -14.36
N VAL A 108 -0.01 8.07 -14.45
CA VAL A 108 -0.87 9.12 -13.90
C VAL A 108 -1.77 8.56 -12.81
N GLY A 109 -1.71 9.13 -11.61
CA GLY A 109 -2.57 8.71 -10.51
C GLY A 109 -2.54 9.65 -9.33
N MET A 110 -2.68 9.12 -8.12
CA MET A 110 -2.64 9.92 -6.89
C MET A 110 -1.54 9.41 -5.95
N PRO A 111 -0.91 10.31 -5.15
CA PRO A 111 0.02 9.90 -4.10
C PRO A 111 -0.73 9.04 -3.06
N PRO A 112 0.00 8.17 -2.33
CA PRO A 112 -0.64 7.30 -1.37
C PRO A 112 -1.22 8.13 -0.21
N GLU A 113 -2.40 7.73 0.25
CA GLU A 113 -3.00 8.28 1.44
C GLU A 113 -2.57 7.50 2.69
N LYS A 114 -2.63 8.16 3.84
CA LYS A 114 -2.29 7.59 5.15
C LYS A 114 -3.06 6.29 5.40
N PRO A 115 -2.40 5.13 5.59
CA PRO A 115 -3.06 3.90 6.00
C PRO A 115 -3.74 4.06 7.37
N VAL A 116 -4.88 3.39 7.55
CA VAL A 116 -5.72 3.50 8.75
C VAL A 116 -6.07 2.12 9.32
N ASN A 117 -6.61 2.10 10.54
CA ASN A 117 -7.07 0.89 11.23
C ASN A 117 -6.00 -0.21 11.34
N LEU A 118 -4.74 0.18 11.58
CA LEU A 118 -3.69 -0.76 11.93
C LEU A 118 -4.06 -1.48 13.24
N SER A 119 -4.14 -2.80 13.18
CA SER A 119 -4.44 -3.67 14.31
C SER A 119 -3.60 -4.93 14.23
N CYS A 120 -3.15 -5.44 15.37
CA CYS A 120 -2.35 -6.65 15.43
C CYS A 120 -2.91 -7.63 16.48
N TRP A 121 -2.71 -8.92 16.26
CA TRP A 121 -3.04 -9.98 17.20
C TRP A 121 -1.99 -11.08 17.17
N SER A 122 -1.84 -11.78 18.30
CA SER A 122 -0.97 -12.94 18.43
C SER A 122 -1.80 -14.18 18.69
N ARG A 123 -1.46 -15.32 18.08
CA ARG A 123 -2.17 -16.58 18.33
C ARG A 123 -1.62 -17.29 19.56
N ASN A 124 -0.31 -17.23 19.76
CA ASN A 124 0.41 -18.08 20.72
C ASN A 124 1.54 -17.34 21.47
N THR A 125 1.50 -16.00 21.52
CA THR A 125 2.53 -15.11 22.10
C THR A 125 3.91 -15.24 21.46
N LYS A 126 4.05 -15.93 20.33
CA LYS A 126 5.33 -16.09 19.59
C LYS A 126 5.25 -15.54 18.18
N ASP A 127 4.05 -15.29 17.69
CA ASP A 127 3.75 -14.67 16.40
C ASP A 127 3.01 -13.34 16.58
N LEU A 128 3.03 -12.52 15.54
CA LEU A 128 2.20 -11.33 15.45
C LEU A 128 1.67 -11.20 14.03
N THR A 129 0.36 -11.16 13.89
CA THR A 129 -0.30 -10.84 12.62
C THR A 129 -0.89 -9.46 12.72
N CYS A 130 -0.60 -8.60 11.75
CA CYS A 130 -1.11 -7.26 11.67
C CYS A 130 -1.93 -7.06 10.40
N ARG A 131 -2.96 -6.23 10.49
CA ARG A 131 -3.84 -5.83 9.38
C ARG A 131 -4.07 -4.34 9.42
N TRP A 132 -4.23 -3.75 8.24
CA TRP A 132 -4.57 -2.34 8.06
C TRP A 132 -5.53 -2.19 6.89
N MET A 133 -6.04 -0.97 6.71
CA MET A 133 -6.74 -0.57 5.50
C MET A 133 -5.93 0.53 4.79
N PRO A 134 -5.97 0.57 3.46
CA PRO A 134 -5.53 1.74 2.69
C PRO A 134 -6.19 3.02 3.19
N GLY A 135 -5.49 4.15 3.03
CA GLY A 135 -6.15 5.45 3.08
C GLY A 135 -7.01 5.65 1.82
N GLY A 136 -8.19 6.26 1.97
CA GLY A 136 -9.07 6.60 0.85
C GLY A 136 -9.57 5.39 0.06
N ASN A 137 -9.67 5.55 -1.27
CA ASN A 137 -10.21 4.53 -2.18
C ASN A 137 -9.19 3.43 -2.58
N GLY A 138 -8.04 3.31 -1.90
CA GLY A 138 -7.04 2.27 -2.19
C GLY A 138 -6.09 2.63 -3.33
N GLU A 139 -5.84 1.69 -4.25
CA GLU A 139 -4.94 1.88 -5.40
C GLU A 139 -5.53 2.88 -6.41
N SER A 140 -5.12 4.14 -6.29
CA SER A 140 -5.55 5.25 -7.14
C SER A 140 -4.76 5.32 -8.45
N PHE A 141 -4.99 4.37 -9.34
CA PHE A 141 -4.36 4.26 -10.68
C PHE A 141 -2.85 3.90 -10.67
N LEU A 142 -2.20 3.95 -9.50
CA LEU A 142 -0.81 3.54 -9.31
C LEU A 142 -0.73 2.40 -8.30
N ARG A 143 0.07 1.39 -8.64
CA ARG A 143 0.37 0.30 -7.71
C ARG A 143 1.08 0.87 -6.48
N THR A 144 0.51 0.58 -5.31
CA THR A 144 1.01 1.11 -4.04
C THR A 144 1.53 -0.05 -3.21
N LYS A 145 2.80 0.03 -2.80
CA LYS A 145 3.43 -0.94 -1.91
C LYS A 145 3.15 -0.54 -0.47
N TYR A 146 2.66 -1.48 0.33
CA TYR A 146 2.48 -1.30 1.77
C TYR A 146 3.54 -2.12 2.50
N THR A 147 4.30 -1.47 3.35
CA THR A 147 5.35 -2.09 4.16
C THR A 147 5.03 -1.89 5.62
N LEU A 148 4.80 -2.97 6.36
CA LEU A 148 4.69 -2.89 7.81
C LEU A 148 6.10 -2.83 8.43
N LYS A 149 6.32 -1.80 9.23
CA LYS A 149 7.57 -1.51 9.92
C LYS A 149 7.36 -1.64 11.42
N TYR A 150 8.36 -2.17 12.11
CA TYR A 150 8.31 -2.35 13.55
C TYR A 150 9.69 -2.28 14.19
N LYS A 151 9.75 -1.82 15.44
CA LYS A 151 10.94 -1.85 16.29
C LYS A 151 10.53 -1.96 17.75
N LEU A 152 11.45 -2.37 18.62
CA LEU A 152 11.22 -2.23 20.06
C LEU A 152 11.29 -0.75 20.43
N ARG A 153 10.41 -0.31 21.32
CA ARG A 153 10.26 1.11 21.67
C ARG A 153 11.54 1.74 22.22
N TRP A 154 12.29 0.96 23.01
CA TRP A 154 13.41 1.47 23.81
C TRP A 154 14.79 1.15 23.24
N TYR A 155 14.90 0.18 22.32
CA TYR A 155 16.17 -0.27 21.75
C TYR A 155 15.91 -1.04 20.44
N GLY A 156 16.96 -1.35 19.68
CA GLY A 156 16.83 -2.12 18.45
C GLY A 156 16.57 -1.27 17.20
N HIS A 157 16.66 -1.94 16.05
CA HIS A 157 16.57 -1.31 14.74
C HIS A 157 15.18 -1.50 14.14
N GLU A 158 14.81 -0.59 13.24
CA GLU A 158 13.66 -0.75 12.36
C GLU A 158 13.78 -2.05 11.57
N LYS A 159 12.73 -2.85 11.64
CA LYS A 159 12.57 -4.06 10.85
C LYS A 159 11.38 -3.88 9.93
N GLU A 160 11.52 -4.38 8.71
CA GLU A 160 10.41 -4.51 7.78
C GLU A 160 9.83 -5.92 7.88
N CYS A 161 8.51 -6.01 7.75
CA CYS A 161 7.87 -7.29 7.57
C CYS A 161 8.21 -7.84 6.19
N GLU A 162 8.97 -8.94 6.17
CA GLU A 162 9.18 -9.72 4.95
C GLU A 162 7.84 -10.37 4.58
N ASP A 163 7.28 -9.88 3.50
CA ASP A 163 5.90 -10.04 3.08
C ASP A 163 5.49 -11.53 2.91
N TYR A 164 5.08 -12.19 4.01
CA TYR A 164 4.33 -13.43 3.95
C TYR A 164 2.88 -13.10 3.65
N ASN A 165 2.61 -12.67 2.41
CA ASN A 165 1.25 -12.63 1.86
C ASN A 165 0.67 -14.06 1.96
N LEU A 166 0.04 -14.38 3.09
CA LEU A 166 -0.71 -15.63 3.29
C LEU A 166 -2.03 -15.62 2.49
N GLY A 167 -2.07 -14.90 1.36
CA GLY A 167 -3.24 -14.70 0.51
C GLY A 167 -4.15 -13.52 0.89
N GLU A 168 -3.86 -12.80 1.98
CA GLU A 168 -4.71 -11.71 2.48
C GLU A 168 -4.09 -10.33 2.22
N PRO A 169 -4.73 -9.45 1.43
CA PRO A 169 -4.22 -8.11 1.16
C PRO A 169 -4.18 -7.26 2.44
N TYR A 170 -3.23 -6.30 2.48
CA TYR A 170 -3.07 -5.35 3.59
C TYR A 170 -2.88 -6.03 4.96
N SER A 171 -2.14 -7.14 4.95
CA SER A 171 -1.79 -7.89 6.14
C SER A 171 -0.31 -8.26 6.13
N CYS A 172 0.24 -8.49 7.32
CA CYS A 172 1.61 -8.95 7.50
C CYS A 172 1.65 -9.96 8.65
N TYR A 173 2.47 -11.00 8.50
CA TYR A 173 2.71 -12.02 9.51
C TYR A 173 4.17 -12.02 9.93
N ILE A 174 4.41 -11.82 11.22
CA ILE A 174 5.73 -11.88 11.86
C ILE A 174 5.83 -13.22 12.61
N PRO A 175 6.61 -14.19 12.10
CA PRO A 175 6.51 -15.59 12.53
C PRO A 175 7.19 -15.92 13.86
N ARG A 176 8.22 -15.17 14.26
CA ARG A 176 9.09 -15.49 15.41
C ARG A 176 9.97 -14.29 15.80
N ASP A 177 10.85 -14.51 16.78
CA ASP A 177 11.88 -13.58 17.27
C ASP A 177 11.30 -12.26 17.82
N LEU A 178 10.10 -12.38 18.39
CA LEU A 178 9.44 -11.33 19.13
C LEU A 178 9.92 -11.32 20.59
N ALA A 179 10.27 -10.14 21.09
CA ALA A 179 10.54 -9.93 22.50
C ALA A 179 9.21 -9.81 23.26
N LEU A 180 9.17 -10.39 24.45
CA LEU A 180 8.06 -10.25 25.38
C LEU A 180 8.39 -9.18 26.43
N PHE A 181 7.37 -8.58 27.04
CA PHE A 181 7.50 -7.58 28.10
C PHE A 181 8.15 -6.26 27.66
N THR A 182 8.38 -6.10 26.36
CA THR A 182 8.94 -4.89 25.77
C THR A 182 8.00 -4.42 24.67
N PRO A 183 7.42 -3.21 24.79
CA PRO A 183 6.47 -2.73 23.79
C PRO A 183 7.17 -2.47 22.45
N TYR A 184 6.47 -2.80 21.38
CA TYR A 184 6.84 -2.47 20.01
C TYR A 184 6.20 -1.16 19.58
N GLU A 185 6.91 -0.39 18.75
CA GLU A 185 6.33 0.63 17.87
C GLU A 185 6.12 0.00 16.50
N ILE A 186 4.89 0.05 15.99
CA ILE A 186 4.49 -0.56 14.72
C ILE A 186 3.74 0.45 13.88
N TRP A 187 4.08 0.56 12.60
CA TRP A 187 3.39 1.42 11.64
C TRP A 187 3.45 0.82 10.23
N VAL A 188 2.64 1.36 9.33
CA VAL A 188 2.61 0.96 7.92
C VAL A 188 3.01 2.14 7.07
N GLU A 189 3.92 1.89 6.12
CA GLU A 189 4.31 2.85 5.10
C GLU A 189 3.70 2.44 3.75
N ALA A 190 2.85 3.29 3.18
CA ALA A 190 2.36 3.16 1.82
C ALA A 190 3.25 3.98 0.89
N SER A 191 3.75 3.39 -0.19
CA SER A 191 4.65 4.05 -1.15
C SER A 191 4.25 3.76 -2.59
N ASN A 192 4.31 4.78 -3.45
CA ASN A 192 4.20 4.65 -4.90
C ASN A 192 5.12 5.68 -5.59
N GLN A 193 5.07 5.75 -6.93
CA GLN A 193 5.96 6.63 -7.70
C GLN A 193 5.77 8.14 -7.42
N LEU A 194 4.65 8.53 -6.81
CA LEU A 194 4.34 9.93 -6.46
C LEU A 194 4.67 10.28 -5.01
N GLY A 195 5.05 9.31 -4.17
CA GLY A 195 5.48 9.59 -2.79
C GLY A 195 5.19 8.47 -1.81
N ALA A 196 5.22 8.81 -0.51
CA ALA A 196 4.96 7.89 0.58
C ALA A 196 4.09 8.53 1.67
N ALA A 197 3.31 7.69 2.38
CA ALA A 197 2.48 8.09 3.51
C ALA A 197 2.52 7.01 4.60
N GLY A 198 2.76 7.43 5.85
CA GLY A 198 2.82 6.55 7.02
C GLY A 198 1.53 6.57 7.83
N SER A 199 1.13 5.43 8.39
CA SER A 199 0.07 5.34 9.40
C SER A 199 0.47 6.03 10.70
N ASP A 200 -0.47 6.16 11.63
CA ASP A 200 -0.10 6.41 13.02
C ASP A 200 0.73 5.24 13.58
N VAL A 201 1.62 5.56 14.53
CA VAL A 201 2.41 4.57 15.24
C VAL A 201 1.55 3.94 16.33
N THR A 202 1.41 2.62 16.27
CA THR A 202 0.75 1.82 17.31
C THR A 202 1.80 1.26 18.27
N ILE A 203 1.55 1.42 19.57
CA ILE A 203 2.40 0.85 20.62
C ILE A 203 1.68 -0.36 21.21
N LEU A 204 2.31 -1.54 21.21
CA LEU A 204 1.74 -2.75 21.80
C LEU A 204 2.78 -3.68 22.41
N ASP A 205 2.40 -4.39 23.47
CA ASP A 205 3.09 -5.61 23.92
C ASP A 205 2.39 -6.83 23.30
N VAL A 206 3.16 -7.83 22.86
CA VAL A 206 2.64 -9.08 22.28
C VAL A 206 1.69 -9.79 23.25
N LEU A 207 1.93 -9.66 24.57
CA LEU A 207 1.08 -10.26 25.59
C LEU A 207 -0.33 -9.66 25.66
N ASP A 208 -0.48 -8.38 25.32
CA ASP A 208 -1.76 -7.66 25.39
C ASP A 208 -2.70 -8.04 24.23
N VAL A 209 -2.12 -8.46 23.10
CA VAL A 209 -2.83 -8.78 21.87
C VAL A 209 -2.93 -10.29 21.60
N ALA A 210 -2.52 -11.11 22.57
CA ALA A 210 -2.58 -12.57 22.47
C ALA A 210 -4.01 -13.08 22.60
N SER A 211 -4.45 -13.85 21.61
CA SER A 211 -5.79 -14.46 21.60
C SER A 211 -5.94 -15.41 22.79
N LEU A 212 -6.94 -15.16 23.63
CA LEU A 212 -7.26 -15.99 24.80
C LEU A 212 -7.69 -17.43 24.44
N ILE A 213 -7.79 -17.76 23.15
CA ILE A 213 -8.21 -19.06 22.61
C ILE A 213 -7.31 -20.20 23.12
N HIS A 214 -6.05 -19.94 23.43
CA HIS A 214 -5.16 -20.96 24.03
C HIS A 214 -5.14 -21.00 25.56
N ARG A 215 -5.65 -19.98 26.26
CA ARG A 215 -5.83 -20.07 27.72
C ARG A 215 -6.96 -21.03 28.09
N ALA A 216 -8.02 -21.09 27.28
CA ALA A 216 -9.17 -21.99 27.53
C ALA A 216 -8.87 -23.47 27.20
N ARG A 217 -8.00 -23.75 26.22
CA ARG A 217 -7.69 -25.13 25.80
C ARG A 217 -6.75 -25.88 26.74
N ALA A 218 -5.95 -25.15 27.52
CA ALA A 218 -5.09 -25.71 28.56
C ALA A 218 -5.87 -26.04 29.87
N THR A 219 -7.05 -25.44 30.07
CA THR A 219 -7.91 -25.65 31.24
C THR A 219 -9.15 -26.49 30.98
N GLY A 220 -9.40 -26.91 29.73
CA GLY A 220 -10.56 -27.73 29.36
C GLY A 220 -11.88 -26.95 29.30
N GLU A 221 -11.84 -25.63 29.14
CA GLU A 221 -13.03 -24.78 29.15
C GLU A 221 -13.45 -24.36 27.72
N ARG A 222 -14.75 -24.28 27.47
CA ARG A 222 -15.31 -23.85 26.18
C ARG A 222 -15.30 -22.32 26.12
N ALA A 223 -14.41 -21.75 25.31
CA ALA A 223 -14.34 -20.30 25.11
C ALA A 223 -15.58 -19.79 24.37
N LEU A 224 -16.43 -19.02 25.06
CA LEU A 224 -17.47 -18.23 24.41
C LEU A 224 -16.82 -17.05 23.71
N THR A 225 -16.94 -16.98 22.39
CA THR A 225 -16.60 -15.79 21.61
C THR A 225 -17.52 -14.65 22.03
N LEU A 226 -17.01 -13.69 22.80
CA LEU A 226 -17.68 -12.41 22.98
C LEU A 226 -17.66 -11.69 21.63
N SER A 227 -18.78 -11.74 20.91
CA SER A 227 -19.01 -10.84 19.79
C SER A 227 -19.00 -9.39 20.33
N PRO A 228 -18.42 -8.42 19.60
CA PRO A 228 -18.43 -7.04 20.06
C PRO A 228 -19.90 -6.57 20.18
N PRO A 229 -20.29 -5.87 21.26
CA PRO A 229 -21.65 -5.38 21.39
C PRO A 229 -21.94 -4.37 20.28
N ARG A 230 -23.10 -4.51 19.61
CA ARG A 230 -23.58 -3.62 18.55
C ARG A 230 -24.00 -2.21 19.02
N LEU A 231 -23.44 -1.68 20.11
CA LEU A 231 -23.86 -0.40 20.68
C LEU A 231 -22.64 0.44 21.09
N TRP A 232 -22.08 1.17 20.13
CA TRP A 232 -21.25 2.33 20.42
C TRP A 232 -22.19 3.51 20.75
N LYS A 233 -22.19 3.99 22.00
CA LYS A 233 -22.67 5.33 22.32
C LYS A 233 -21.46 6.25 22.48
N GLN A 234 -21.50 7.39 21.81
CA GLN A 234 -20.43 8.38 21.74
C GLN A 234 -20.14 8.93 23.15
N GLY A 235 -18.88 8.80 23.61
CA GLY A 235 -18.40 9.44 24.85
C GLY A 235 -17.94 8.54 26.01
N GLN A 236 -17.78 7.23 25.84
CA GLN A 236 -17.21 6.36 26.89
C GLN A 236 -15.83 5.82 26.51
N THR A 237 -14.83 6.05 27.39
CA THR A 237 -13.50 5.43 27.34
C THR A 237 -13.46 4.28 28.35
N ALA A 238 -13.31 3.06 27.84
CA ALA A 238 -13.23 1.77 28.53
C ALA A 238 -14.56 1.05 28.82
N VAL A 239 -14.75 -0.10 28.17
CA VAL A 239 -15.78 -1.10 28.49
C VAL A 239 -15.12 -2.17 29.36
N LYS A 240 -15.68 -2.42 30.55
CA LYS A 240 -15.23 -3.49 31.45
C LYS A 240 -15.77 -4.83 30.93
N PHE A 241 -14.90 -5.67 30.38
CA PHE A 241 -15.29 -7.03 29.98
C PHE A 241 -15.25 -7.95 31.21
N THR A 242 -16.36 -8.62 31.48
CA THR A 242 -16.42 -9.70 32.48
C THR A 242 -16.65 -11.00 31.72
N ALA A 243 -15.64 -11.87 31.66
CA ALA A 243 -15.80 -13.21 31.13
C ALA A 243 -16.37 -14.10 32.24
N ILE A 244 -17.52 -14.72 31.99
CA ILE A 244 -18.09 -15.76 32.86
C ILE A 244 -17.60 -17.09 32.33
N VAL A 245 -16.92 -17.86 33.18
CA VAL A 245 -16.43 -19.21 32.87
C VAL A 245 -17.21 -20.19 33.75
N GLN A 246 -17.87 -21.16 33.15
CA GLN A 246 -18.68 -22.17 33.86
C GLN A 246 -18.14 -23.55 33.50
N ALA A 247 -17.83 -24.35 34.53
CA ALA A 247 -17.27 -25.69 34.38
C ALA A 247 -18.35 -26.68 33.94
N ASP A 248 -18.05 -27.51 32.93
CA ASP A 248 -18.88 -28.64 32.51
C ASP A 248 -18.62 -29.84 33.45
N SER A 249 -19.32 -29.86 34.59
CA SER A 249 -19.57 -31.11 35.30
C SER A 249 -21.01 -31.12 35.79
N GLY A 250 -21.82 -31.99 35.20
CA GLY A 250 -23.24 -32.18 35.47
C GLY A 250 -23.57 -32.78 36.85
N THR A 251 -22.96 -32.26 37.91
CA THR A 251 -23.28 -32.56 39.30
C THR A 251 -23.31 -31.25 40.06
N VAL A 252 -24.51 -30.87 40.52
CA VAL A 252 -24.72 -29.74 41.42
C VAL A 252 -24.12 -30.11 42.77
N ASP A 253 -22.86 -29.74 42.99
CA ASP A 253 -22.27 -29.70 44.33
C ASP A 253 -22.00 -28.26 44.73
N SER A 254 -22.54 -27.90 45.89
CA SER A 254 -22.72 -26.55 46.43
C SER A 254 -21.42 -25.90 46.96
N ALA A 255 -20.30 -26.04 46.23
CA ALA A 255 -19.01 -25.46 46.64
C ALA A 255 -18.09 -25.02 45.47
N ALA A 256 -18.64 -24.65 44.31
CA ALA A 256 -17.84 -24.08 43.22
C ALA A 256 -17.47 -22.61 43.52
N THR A 257 -16.27 -22.42 44.08
CA THR A 257 -15.70 -21.10 44.35
C THR A 257 -15.44 -20.38 43.02
N SER A 258 -16.28 -19.39 42.70
CA SER A 258 -16.09 -18.48 41.56
C SER A 258 -14.79 -17.68 41.75
N LEU A 259 -13.79 -17.92 40.91
CA LEU A 259 -12.58 -17.10 40.87
C LEU A 259 -12.83 -15.87 39.98
N MET A 260 -13.37 -14.80 40.58
CA MET A 260 -13.38 -13.46 39.98
C MET A 260 -11.94 -12.92 39.92
N LYS A 261 -11.29 -12.99 38.75
CA LYS A 261 -10.06 -12.23 38.52
C LYS A 261 -10.40 -10.83 38.01
N THR A 262 -10.45 -9.87 38.94
CA THR A 262 -10.46 -8.44 38.64
C THR A 262 -9.04 -8.02 38.27
N ALA A 263 -8.80 -7.62 37.02
CA ALA A 263 -7.55 -6.93 36.68
C ALA A 263 -7.69 -5.45 37.09
N CYS A 264 -6.88 -5.02 38.07
CA CYS A 264 -6.72 -3.60 38.41
C CYS A 264 -5.85 -2.93 37.36
N ILE A 265 -6.36 -1.89 36.71
CA ILE A 265 -5.52 -0.93 35.98
C ILE A 265 -5.31 0.26 36.94
N VAL A 266 -4.06 0.46 37.35
CA VAL A 266 -3.61 1.66 38.06
C VAL A 266 -3.53 2.79 37.04
N THR A 267 -4.34 3.82 37.19
CA THR A 267 -4.18 5.09 36.45
C THR A 267 -3.01 5.88 37.06
N PRO A 268 -2.12 6.49 36.26
CA PRO A 268 -1.24 7.53 36.79
C PRO A 268 -2.10 8.77 37.07
N LEU A 269 -2.01 9.30 38.30
CA LEU A 269 -2.58 10.59 38.65
C LEU A 269 -1.96 11.67 37.74
N LEU A 270 -2.80 12.45 37.06
CA LEU A 270 -2.44 13.82 36.72
C LEU A 270 -2.32 14.60 38.04
N VAL A 271 -1.12 15.09 38.33
CA VAL A 271 -0.93 16.18 39.28
C VAL A 271 -1.20 17.48 38.55
N THR A 272 -2.28 18.17 38.92
CA THR A 272 -2.47 19.61 38.70
C THR A 272 -3.03 20.21 39.98
N VAL A 273 -2.16 20.87 40.77
CA VAL A 273 -2.29 22.26 41.25
C VAL A 273 -0.88 22.81 41.32
#